data_AF-A0A8C6QTU6-F1
#
_entry.id   AF-A0A8C6QTU6-F1
#
_cell.length_a   1.000
_cell.length_b   1.000
_cell.length_c   1.000
_cell.angle_alpha   90.00
_cell.angle_beta   90.00
_cell.angle_gamma   90.00
#
_symmetry.space_group_name_H-M   'P 1'
#
loop_
_entity.id
_entity.type
_entity.pdbx_description
1 polymer ?
#
loop_
_entity_poly.entity_id
_entity_poly.type
_entity_poly.pdbx_seq_one_letter_code
_entity_poly.pdbx_strand_id
1 'polypeptide(L)'
;MRVVLLLSMLALGAASIWAIAVEPSISTMVKQTLTLLSTHRALLTRNETVRIPVPTHKNHQLCIGEIFRGIDTLRNQTAHGSAVEKLFQNLSLIKRYISHQKEKCGEERRRARQFLDYLQEFLGVLNTEWTLED
;
A
#
# COMPACT_ATOMS: atom_id res chain seq x y z
N MET A 1 13.33 56.46 27.07
CA MET A 1 13.82 55.48 26.08
C MET A 1 13.95 54.11 26.73
N ARG A 2 12.84 53.36 26.84
CA ARG A 2 12.79 51.97 27.35
C ARG A 2 11.81 51.09 26.58
N VAL A 3 11.19 51.63 25.53
CA VAL A 3 10.16 50.94 24.73
C VAL A 3 10.76 50.35 23.43
N VAL A 4 11.90 50.89 22.97
CA VAL A 4 12.54 50.41 21.73
C VAL A 4 13.25 49.06 21.91
N LEU A 5 13.61 48.68 23.15
CA LEU A 5 14.26 47.40 23.47
C LEU A 5 13.29 46.22 23.63
N LEU A 6 11.98 46.49 23.72
CA LEU A 6 10.95 45.45 23.74
C LEU A 6 10.44 45.09 22.34
N LEU A 7 10.68 45.96 21.36
CA LEU A 7 10.26 45.75 19.96
C LEU A 7 11.25 44.90 19.14
N SER A 8 12.50 44.74 19.60
CA SER A 8 13.50 43.88 18.95
C SER A 8 13.36 42.40 19.31
N MET A 9 12.54 42.03 20.30
CA MET A 9 12.32 40.64 20.72
C MET A 9 11.08 39.98 20.09
N LEU A 10 10.30 40.73 19.30
CA LEU A 10 9.13 40.19 18.58
C LEU A 10 9.43 39.72 17.15
N ALA A 11 10.66 39.90 16.66
CA ALA A 11 11.06 39.53 15.31
C ALA A 11 11.75 38.16 15.19
N LEU A 12 11.83 37.38 16.28
CA LEU A 12 12.43 36.04 16.30
C LEU A 12 11.42 34.92 16.61
N GLY A 13 10.18 35.09 16.16
CA GLY A 13 9.25 33.98 15.94
C GLY A 13 9.46 33.37 14.56
N ALA A 14 10.71 33.04 14.21
CA ALA A 14 11.02 32.37 12.97
C ALA A 14 10.37 30.98 13.00
N ALA A 15 9.35 30.83 12.17
CA ALA A 15 8.59 29.62 11.96
C ALA A 15 9.52 28.45 11.63
N SER A 16 9.86 27.65 12.63
CA SER A 16 10.26 26.27 12.43
C SER A 16 9.00 25.45 12.19
N ILE A 17 8.36 25.67 11.03
CA ILE A 17 7.48 24.64 10.46
C ILE A 17 8.43 23.50 10.14
N TRP A 18 8.58 22.59 11.11
CA TRP A 18 9.03 21.25 10.82
C TRP A 18 8.19 20.78 9.64
N ALA A 19 8.84 20.59 8.49
CA ALA A 19 8.28 19.79 7.43
C ALA A 19 8.13 18.39 8.03
N ILE A 20 7.00 18.15 8.70
CA ILE A 20 6.53 16.80 8.97
C ILE A 20 6.41 16.23 7.58
N ALA A 21 7.34 15.34 7.22
CA ALA A 21 7.22 14.56 6.00
C ALA A 21 5.90 13.81 6.14
N VAL A 22 4.83 14.37 5.57
CA VAL A 22 3.51 13.75 5.57
C VAL A 22 3.73 12.45 4.83
N GLU A 23 3.68 11.33 5.55
CA GLU A 23 3.75 10.03 4.92
C GLU A 23 2.65 10.00 3.85
N PRO A 24 3.00 9.71 2.59
CA PRO A 24 2.02 9.72 1.52
C PRO A 24 0.93 8.71 1.86
N SER A 25 -0.33 9.14 1.74
CA SER A 25 -1.47 8.26 1.95
C SER A 25 -1.33 6.99 1.08
N ILE A 26 -1.89 5.88 1.53
CA ILE A 26 -1.86 4.61 0.77
C ILE A 26 -2.39 4.82 -0.66
N SER A 27 -3.41 5.66 -0.84
CA SER A 27 -3.94 6.00 -2.18
C SER A 27 -2.87 6.66 -3.08
N THR A 28 -2.15 7.65 -2.55
CA THR A 28 -1.04 8.29 -3.28
C THR A 28 0.07 7.30 -3.58
N MET A 29 0.42 6.44 -2.62
CA MET A 29 1.46 5.42 -2.79
C MET A 29 1.07 4.40 -3.87
N VAL A 30 -0.18 3.93 -3.90
CA VAL A 30 -0.68 3.02 -4.95
C VAL A 30 -0.58 3.68 -6.33
N LYS A 31 -1.01 4.94 -6.47
CA LYS A 31 -0.90 5.69 -7.74
C LYS A 31 0.56 5.80 -8.21
N GLN A 32 1.47 6.19 -7.31
CA GLN A 32 2.89 6.28 -7.63
C GLN A 32 3.47 4.92 -8.03
N THR A 33 3.06 3.85 -7.33
CA THR A 33 3.50 2.47 -7.60
C THR A 33 3.03 2.00 -8.97
N LEU A 34 1.80 2.32 -9.38
CA LEU A 34 1.29 2.03 -10.72
C LEU A 34 2.11 2.73 -11.81
N THR A 35 2.45 4.01 -11.62
CA THR A 35 3.34 4.74 -12.54
C THR A 35 4.71 4.08 -12.63
N LEU A 36 5.33 3.77 -11.49
CA LEU A 36 6.64 3.11 -11.44
C LEU A 36 6.61 1.73 -12.12
N LEU A 37 5.55 0.95 -11.90
CA LEU A 37 5.36 -0.35 -12.53
C LEU A 37 5.29 -0.23 -14.06
N SER A 38 4.56 0.78 -14.56
CA SER A 38 4.47 1.08 -15.99
C SER A 38 5.83 1.46 -16.57
N THR A 39 6.54 2.40 -15.93
CA THR A 39 7.87 2.86 -16.37
C THR A 39 8.91 1.75 -16.40
N HIS A 40 8.89 0.83 -15.43
CA HIS A 40 9.90 -0.23 -15.31
C HIS A 40 9.49 -1.56 -15.95
N ARG A 41 8.37 -1.62 -16.68
CA ARG A 41 7.83 -2.87 -17.24
C ARG A 41 8.84 -3.61 -18.13
N ALA A 42 9.57 -2.90 -18.99
CA ALA A 42 10.58 -3.50 -19.86
C ALA A 42 11.75 -4.12 -19.08
N LEU A 43 12.18 -3.48 -17.99
CA LEU A 43 13.22 -4.01 -17.12
C LEU A 43 12.74 -5.28 -16.39
N LEU A 44 11.53 -5.23 -15.83
CA LEU A 44 10.93 -6.34 -15.07
C LEU A 44 10.63 -7.57 -15.93
N THR A 45 10.51 -7.40 -17.24
CA THR A 45 10.21 -8.47 -18.21
C THR A 45 11.44 -8.91 -19.01
N ARG A 46 12.63 -8.35 -18.71
CA ARG A 46 13.87 -8.66 -19.44
C ARG A 46 14.23 -10.15 -19.42
N ASN A 47 13.91 -10.86 -18.33
CA ASN A 47 14.12 -12.29 -18.24
C ASN A 47 12.82 -13.04 -18.59
N GLU A 48 12.68 -13.44 -19.84
CA GLU A 48 11.48 -14.10 -20.38
C GLU A 48 11.30 -15.55 -19.90
N THR A 49 12.33 -16.15 -19.30
CA THR A 49 12.30 -17.55 -18.85
C THR A 49 11.60 -17.71 -17.50
N VAL A 50 11.42 -16.61 -16.77
CA VAL A 50 10.87 -16.59 -15.42
C VAL A 50 9.41 -16.98 -15.46
N ARG A 51 9.04 -17.95 -14.63
CA ARG A 51 7.65 -18.36 -14.42
C ARG A 51 7.21 -17.88 -13.05
N ILE A 52 6.20 -17.01 -13.03
CA ILE A 52 5.57 -16.51 -11.82
C ILE A 52 4.10 -16.94 -11.85
N PRO A 53 3.55 -17.51 -10.77
CA PRO A 53 2.13 -17.84 -10.69
C PRO A 53 1.26 -16.60 -10.93
N VAL A 54 0.26 -16.73 -11.81
CA VAL A 54 -0.75 -15.70 -12.06
C VAL A 54 -2.11 -16.30 -11.73
N PRO A 55 -2.88 -15.72 -10.79
CA PRO A 55 -4.23 -16.20 -10.48
C PRO A 55 -5.13 -16.18 -11.72
N THR A 56 -5.92 -17.24 -11.90
CA THR A 56 -6.83 -17.40 -13.06
C THR A 56 -8.14 -16.63 -12.89
N HIS A 57 -8.47 -16.19 -11.67
CA HIS A 57 -9.68 -15.42 -11.35
C HIS A 57 -9.36 -13.98 -10.92
N LYS A 58 -10.37 -13.12 -10.92
CA LYS A 58 -10.23 -11.69 -10.60
C LYS A 58 -10.39 -11.34 -9.12
N ASN A 59 -10.71 -12.31 -8.25
CA ASN A 59 -10.82 -12.10 -6.80
C ASN A 59 -9.44 -11.88 -6.14
N HIS A 60 -8.82 -10.73 -6.37
CA HIS A 60 -7.45 -10.42 -5.95
C HIS A 60 -7.22 -10.54 -4.44
N GLN A 61 -8.26 -10.26 -3.64
CA GLN A 61 -8.20 -10.33 -2.17
C GLN A 61 -7.88 -11.74 -1.65
N LEU A 62 -8.25 -12.78 -2.39
CA LEU A 62 -7.95 -14.17 -2.05
C LEU A 62 -6.49 -14.55 -2.33
N CYS A 63 -5.84 -13.85 -3.26
CA CYS A 63 -4.53 -14.21 -3.79
C CYS A 63 -3.39 -13.30 -3.34
N ILE A 64 -3.62 -12.46 -2.31
CA ILE A 64 -2.61 -11.51 -1.81
C ILE A 64 -1.28 -12.19 -1.51
N GLY A 65 -1.30 -13.38 -0.89
CA GLY A 65 -0.09 -14.15 -0.58
C GLY A 65 0.71 -14.50 -1.82
N GLU A 66 0.05 -15.01 -2.87
CA GLU A 66 0.72 -15.41 -4.11
C GLU A 66 1.18 -14.22 -4.95
N ILE A 67 0.43 -13.11 -4.94
CA ILE A 67 0.86 -11.85 -5.55
C ILE A 67 2.20 -11.39 -4.95
N PHE A 68 2.31 -11.36 -3.62
CA PHE A 68 3.55 -10.92 -2.97
C PHE A 68 4.70 -11.92 -3.10
N ARG A 69 4.43 -13.23 -3.18
CA ARG A 69 5.45 -14.23 -3.52
C ARG A 69 5.99 -14.03 -4.95
N GLY A 70 5.12 -13.68 -5.89
CA GLY A 70 5.51 -13.32 -7.25
C GLY A 70 6.37 -12.05 -7.31
N ILE A 71 6.03 -11.03 -6.51
CA ILE A 71 6.84 -9.81 -6.37
C ILE A 71 8.23 -10.13 -5.80
N ASP A 72 8.32 -10.99 -4.78
CA ASP A 72 9.59 -11.40 -4.19
C ASP A 72 10.47 -12.14 -5.23
N THR A 73 9.84 -12.97 -6.07
CA THR A 73 10.53 -13.65 -7.20
C THR A 73 11.07 -12.64 -8.22
N LEU A 74 10.24 -11.65 -8.64
CA LEU A 74 10.66 -10.58 -9.55
C LEU A 74 11.81 -9.76 -8.97
N ARG A 75 11.75 -9.42 -7.68
CA ARG A 75 12.80 -8.65 -7.00
C ARG A 75 14.14 -9.36 -7.05
N ASN A 76 14.16 -10.66 -6.75
CA ASN A 76 15.39 -11.45 -6.68
C ASN A 76 16.11 -11.58 -8.03
N GLN A 77 15.38 -11.42 -9.13
CA GLN A 77 15.94 -11.49 -10.49
C GLN A 77 16.27 -10.10 -11.05
N THR A 78 15.82 -9.04 -10.39
CA THR A 78 16.06 -7.66 -10.82
C THR A 78 17.34 -7.13 -10.17
N ALA A 79 18.23 -6.55 -10.96
CA ALA A 79 19.51 -6.00 -10.47
C ALA A 79 19.27 -4.93 -9.39
N HIS A 80 19.95 -5.12 -8.24
CA HIS A 80 19.89 -4.20 -7.10
C HIS A 80 20.54 -2.86 -7.44
N GLY A 81 20.01 -1.76 -6.90
CA GLY A 81 20.50 -0.39 -7.15
C GLY A 81 19.97 0.26 -8.44
N SER A 82 19.01 -0.36 -9.11
CA SER A 82 18.33 0.25 -10.26
C SER A 82 17.18 1.18 -9.82
N ALA A 83 16.72 2.04 -10.74
CA ALA A 83 15.59 2.96 -10.51
C ALA A 83 14.28 2.27 -10.06
N VAL A 84 14.23 0.94 -10.15
CA VAL A 84 13.12 0.08 -9.70
C VAL A 84 13.07 -0.12 -8.18
N GLU A 85 14.11 0.23 -7.41
CA GLU A 85 14.12 -0.05 -5.97
C GLU A 85 12.95 0.65 -5.26
N LYS A 86 12.60 1.86 -5.72
CA LYS A 86 11.43 2.60 -5.23
C LYS A 86 10.11 1.86 -5.47
N LEU A 87 10.00 1.11 -6.58
CA LEU A 87 8.83 0.26 -6.85
C LEU A 87 8.71 -0.84 -5.78
N PHE A 88 9.79 -1.57 -5.52
CA PHE A 88 9.78 -2.65 -4.53
C PHE A 88 9.60 -2.15 -3.09
N GLN A 89 10.16 -0.98 -2.76
CA GLN A 89 9.91 -0.32 -1.47
C GLN A 89 8.43 0.03 -1.29
N ASN A 90 7.81 0.66 -2.29
CA ASN A 90 6.38 0.97 -2.22
C ASN A 90 5.52 -0.30 -2.10
N LEU A 91 5.83 -1.35 -2.87
CA LEU A 91 5.12 -2.64 -2.78
C LEU A 91 5.26 -3.26 -1.39
N SER A 92 6.43 -3.16 -0.75
CA SER A 92 6.65 -3.63 0.62
C SER A 92 5.82 -2.85 1.65
N LEU A 93 5.72 -1.52 1.51
CA LEU A 93 4.87 -0.69 2.36
C LEU A 93 3.38 -1.03 2.19
N ILE A 94 2.92 -1.27 0.95
CA ILE A 94 1.56 -1.74 0.66
C ILE A 94 1.32 -3.12 1.29
N LYS A 95 2.27 -4.05 1.17
CA LYS A 95 2.22 -5.38 1.83
C LYS A 95 2.00 -5.23 3.33
N ARG A 96 2.80 -4.38 3.98
CA ARG A 96 2.73 -4.12 5.42
C ARG A 96 1.38 -3.54 5.82
N TYR A 97 0.86 -2.58 5.06
CA TYR A 97 -0.48 -2.02 5.28
C TYR A 97 -1.55 -3.12 5.22
N ILE A 98 -1.53 -3.96 4.19
CA ILE A 98 -2.48 -5.06 4.03
C ILE A 98 -2.39 -6.05 5.19
N SER A 99 -1.17 -6.46 5.58
CA SER A 99 -0.96 -7.35 6.73
C SER A 99 -1.55 -6.79 8.02
N HIS A 100 -1.34 -5.49 8.28
CA HIS A 100 -1.93 -4.82 9.42
C HIS A 100 -3.46 -4.73 9.35
N GLN A 101 -4.05 -4.52 8.16
CA GLN A 101 -5.53 -4.60 8.03
C GLN A 101 -6.05 -6.02 8.32
N LYS A 102 -5.30 -7.05 7.94
CA LYS A 102 -5.68 -8.45 8.21
C LYS A 102 -5.67 -8.78 9.70
N GLU A 103 -4.74 -8.23 10.47
CA GLU A 103 -4.70 -8.38 11.93
C GLU A 103 -5.97 -7.83 12.60
N LYS A 104 -6.55 -6.75 12.05
CA LYS A 104 -7.78 -6.14 12.56
C LYS A 104 -9.04 -6.98 12.37
N CYS A 105 -9.03 -7.97 11.47
CA CYS A 105 -10.21 -8.80 11.18
C CYS A 105 -10.73 -9.56 12.42
N GLY A 106 -9.85 -9.91 13.36
CA GLY A 106 -10.19 -10.65 14.58
C GLY A 106 -9.93 -9.88 15.88
N GLU A 107 -9.58 -8.60 15.79
CA GLU A 107 -9.18 -7.79 16.94
C GLU A 107 -10.35 -7.55 17.91
N GLU A 108 -11.55 -7.31 17.37
CA GLU A 108 -12.72 -6.96 18.16
C GLU A 108 -13.79 -8.05 18.17
N ARG A 109 -14.23 -8.44 19.38
CA ARG A 109 -15.36 -9.35 19.56
C ARG A 109 -16.66 -8.56 19.71
N ARG A 110 -17.60 -8.79 18.80
CA ARG A 110 -18.91 -8.12 18.75
C ARG A 110 -20.05 -9.10 19.06
N ARG A 111 -21.26 -8.57 19.27
CA ARG A 111 -22.46 -9.40 19.50
C ARG A 111 -22.89 -10.10 18.20
N ALA A 112 -23.61 -11.20 18.33
CA ALA A 112 -24.10 -11.99 17.20
C ALA A 112 -24.84 -11.17 16.14
N ARG A 113 -25.68 -10.20 16.55
CA ARG A 113 -26.38 -9.30 15.60
C ARG A 113 -25.41 -8.57 14.67
N GLN A 114 -24.38 -7.93 15.22
CA GLN A 114 -23.40 -7.17 14.43
C GLN A 114 -22.58 -8.10 13.52
N PHE A 115 -22.30 -9.32 13.97
CA PHE A 115 -21.66 -10.32 13.14
C PHE A 115 -22.56 -10.78 11.98
N LEU A 116 -23.86 -10.98 12.23
CA LEU A 116 -24.82 -11.35 11.18
C LEU A 116 -25.01 -10.22 10.16
N ASP A 117 -25.02 -8.96 10.61
CA ASP A 117 -25.04 -7.79 9.71
C ASP A 117 -23.80 -7.81 8.78
N TYR A 118 -22.61 -8.02 9.34
CA TYR A 118 -21.36 -8.16 8.56
C TYR A 118 -21.37 -9.38 7.63
N LEU A 119 -21.92 -10.51 8.08
CA LEU A 119 -22.04 -11.73 7.28
C LEU A 119 -22.96 -11.52 6.08
N GLN A 120 -24.07 -10.79 6.27
CA GLN A 120 -24.99 -10.45 5.18
C GLN A 120 -24.30 -9.57 4.13
N GLU A 121 -23.52 -8.57 4.56
CA GLU A 121 -22.72 -7.75 3.64
C GLU A 121 -21.71 -8.61 2.86
N PHE A 122 -21.00 -9.51 3.55
CA PHE A 122 -20.06 -10.44 2.93
C PHE A 122 -20.71 -11.33 1.87
N LEU A 123 -21.86 -11.96 2.19
CA LEU A 123 -22.61 -12.79 1.24
C LEU A 123 -23.14 -11.96 0.05
N GLY A 124 -23.49 -10.69 0.29
CA GLY A 124 -23.88 -9.75 -0.76
C GLY A 124 -22.75 -9.54 -1.76
N VAL A 125 -21.54 -9.20 -1.28
CA VAL A 125 -20.35 -9.02 -2.12
C VAL A 125 -20.02 -10.30 -2.90
N LEU A 126 -20.09 -11.47 -2.25
CA LEU A 126 -19.89 -12.75 -2.92
C LEU A 126 -20.87 -12.95 -4.08
N ASN A 127 -22.14 -12.62 -3.89
CA ASN A 127 -23.17 -12.83 -4.91
C ASN A 127 -23.07 -11.84 -6.08
N THR A 128 -22.61 -10.61 -5.84
CA THR A 128 -22.62 -9.55 -6.86
C THR A 128 -21.29 -9.33 -7.56
N GLU A 129 -20.18 -9.44 -6.83
CA GLU A 129 -18.86 -9.06 -7.34
C GLU A 129 -18.02 -10.26 -7.76
N TRP A 130 -18.26 -11.43 -7.16
CA TRP A 130 -17.49 -12.61 -7.49
C TRP A 130 -18.15 -13.33 -8.64
N THR A 131 -17.36 -13.63 -9.67
CA THR A 131 -17.77 -14.59 -10.69
C THR A 131 -17.69 -15.97 -10.05
N LEU A 132 -18.80 -16.39 -9.45
CA LEU A 132 -19.01 -17.76 -9.02
C LEU A 132 -19.31 -18.56 -10.29
N GLU A 133 -18.29 -18.82 -11.10
CA GLU A 133 -18.42 -19.78 -12.21
C GLU A 133 -18.43 -21.20 -11.60
N ASP A 134 -19.44 -21.98 -11.99
CA ASP A 134 -19.63 -23.39 -11.65
C ASP A 134 -18.52 -24.31 -12.18
#